data_AF-A0AAD3UB23-F1
#
_entry.id   AF-A0AAD3UB23-F1
#
_cell.length_a   1.000
_cell.length_b   1.000
_cell.length_c   1.000
_cell.angle_alpha   90.00
_cell.angle_beta   90.00
_cell.angle_gamma   90.00
#
_symmetry.space_group_name_H-M   'P 1'
#
loop_
_entity.id
_entity.type
_entity.pdbx_description
1 polymer ?
#
loop_
_entity_poly.entity_id
_entity_poly.type
_entity_poly.pdbx_seq_one_letter_code
_entity_poly.pdbx_strand_id
1 'polypeptide(L)' 'MIIYLHGFDATSPGNHEKVLQLQFIDDDVRFVHYSTVHPRHDMSHLLKEVKKQLDMST' A
#
# COMPACT_ATOMS: atom_id res chain seq x y z
N MET A 1 -2.50 -5.89 12.60
CA MET A 1 -2.33 -5.03 11.43
C MET A 1 -1.45 -5.72 10.39
N ILE A 2 -1.97 -5.93 9.19
CA ILE A 2 -1.23 -6.44 8.04
C ILE A 2 -1.01 -5.29 7.05
N ILE A 3 0.24 -4.87 6.85
CA ILE A 3 0.57 -3.87 5.84
C ILE A 3 0.90 -4.56 4.52
N TYR A 4 0.12 -4.26 3.49
CA TYR A 4 0.35 -4.74 2.13
C TYR A 4 0.96 -3.61 1.29
N LEU A 5 2.24 -3.77 0.93
CA LEU A 5 2.95 -2.83 0.08
C LEU A 5 2.60 -3.10 -1.38
N HIS A 6 1.94 -2.12 -2.00
CA HIS A 6 1.49 -2.24 -3.37
C HIS A 6 2.23 -1.26 -4.29
N GLY A 7 3.11 -1.80 -5.13
CA GLY A 7 3.78 -1.04 -6.19
C GLY A 7 2.78 -0.68 -7.29
N PHE A 8 2.49 0.60 -7.47
CA PHE A 8 1.64 1.08 -8.55
C PHE A 8 2.49 1.28 -9.81
N ASP A 9 2.39 0.35 -10.76
CA ASP A 9 2.65 0.67 -12.16
C ASP A 9 1.33 1.16 -12.77
N ALA A 10 1.37 2.26 -13.53
CA ALA A 10 0.19 2.89 -14.14
C ALA A 10 -0.38 2.11 -15.35
N THR A 11 0.15 0.93 -15.66
CA THR A 11 -0.08 0.18 -16.91
C THR A 11 -0.78 -1.17 -16.71
N SER A 12 -0.94 -1.67 -15.48
CA SER A 12 -1.53 -2.99 -15.20
C SER A 12 -3.04 -2.92 -14.88
N PRO A 13 -3.96 -3.19 -15.84
CA PRO A 13 -5.39 -3.27 -15.58
C PRO A 13 -5.73 -4.41 -14.59
N GLY A 14 -6.69 -4.16 -13.69
CA GLY A 14 -7.17 -5.14 -12.69
C GLY A 14 -6.40 -5.16 -11.35
N ASN A 15 -5.36 -4.32 -11.19
CA ASN A 15 -4.55 -4.31 -9.97
C ASN A 15 -5.32 -3.71 -8.78
N HIS A 16 -6.12 -2.67 -9.02
CA HIS A 16 -6.97 -2.05 -8.01
C HIS A 16 -8.04 -3.02 -7.47
N GLU A 17 -8.62 -3.84 -8.34
CA GLU A 17 -9.67 -4.81 -7.97
C GLU A 17 -9.13 -5.92 -7.05
N LYS A 18 -7.93 -6.43 -7.34
CA LYS A 18 -7.27 -7.45 -6.49
C LYS A 18 -6.92 -6.91 -5.12
N VAL A 19 -6.47 -5.65 -5.06
CA VAL A 19 -6.18 -4.96 -3.80
C VAL A 19 -7.46 -4.84 -2.97
N LEU A 20 -8.57 -4.37 -3.56
CA LEU A 20 -9.84 -4.29 -2.84
C LEU A 20 -10.32 -5.64 -2.29
N GLN A 21 -10.16 -6.73 -3.05
CA GLN A 21 -10.53 -8.08 -2.59
C GLN A 21 -9.83 -8.51 -1.30
N LEU A 22 -8.57 -8.15 -1.09
CA LEU A 22 -7.83 -8.50 0.13
C LEU A 22 -8.39 -7.76 1.36
N GLN A 23 -8.83 -6.51 1.21
CA GLN A 23 -9.51 -5.76 2.27
C GLN A 23 -10.86 -6.36 2.65
N PHE A 24 -11.58 -6.96 1.70
CA PHE A 24 -12.84 -7.64 1.98
C PHE A 24 -12.67 -8.95 2.76
N ILE A 25 -11.48 -9.55 2.75
CA ILE A 25 -11.20 -10.81 3.45
C ILE A 25 -10.77 -10.55 4.90
N ASP A 26 -10.07 -9.45 5.16
CA ASP A 26 -9.56 -9.12 6.48
C ASP A 26 -9.49 -7.59 6.68
N ASP A 27 -10.31 -7.09 7.61
CA ASP A 27 -10.41 -5.67 7.97
C ASP A 27 -9.13 -5.10 8.61
N ASP A 28 -8.14 -5.93 8.94
CA ASP A 28 -6.84 -5.56 9.48
C ASP A 28 -5.78 -5.34 8.38
N VAL A 29 -6.16 -5.55 7.11
CA VAL A 29 -5.32 -5.23 5.94
C VAL A 29 -5.32 -3.73 5.65
N ARG A 30 -4.12 -3.15 5.59
CA ARG A 30 -3.87 -1.74 5.27
C ARG A 30 -2.98 -1.66 4.03
N PHE A 31 -3.42 -0.91 3.02
CA PHE A 31 -2.66 -0.72 1.79
C PHE A 31 -1.76 0.48 1.87
N VAL A 32 -0.51 0.29 1.44
CA VAL A 32 0.43 1.38 1.24
C VAL A 32 0.89 1.35 -0.21
N HIS A 33 0.51 2.38 -0.95
CA HIS A 33 0.87 2.55 -2.34
C HIS A 33 2.23 3.24 -2.49
N TYR A 34 3.06 2.71 -3.37
CA TYR A 34 4.33 3.34 -3.75
C TYR A 34 4.57 3.23 -5.26
N SER A 35 5.26 4.21 -5.81
CA SER A 35 5.77 4.25 -7.17
C SER A 35 6.95 3.32 -7.33
N THR A 36 6.88 2.45 -8.34
CA THR A 36 8.00 1.61 -8.77
C THR A 36 8.96 2.36 -9.71
N VAL A 37 8.58 3.56 -10.18
CA VAL A 37 9.35 4.34 -11.16
C VAL A 37 10.55 5.05 -10.53
N HIS A 38 10.40 5.53 -9.29
CA HIS A 38 11.46 6.29 -8.58
C HIS A 38 11.74 5.74 -7.17
N PRO A 39 12.18 4.48 -7.04
CA PRO A 39 12.22 3.75 -5.77
C PRO A 39 13.02 4.45 -4.66
N ARG A 40 14.10 5.19 -4.99
CA ARG A 40 14.90 5.93 -4.00
C ARG A 40 14.16 7.12 -3.38
N HIS A 41 13.43 7.89 -4.16
CA HIS A 41 12.61 9.00 -3.65
C HIS A 41 11.38 8.47 -2.90
N ASP A 42 10.92 7.29 -3.31
CA ASP A 42 9.73 6.67 -2.76
C ASP A 42 9.94 5.99 -1.41
N MET A 43 11.16 5.59 -1.03
CA MET A 43 11.37 4.98 0.29
C MET A 43 11.01 5.92 1.45
N SER A 44 11.32 7.21 1.35
CA SER A 44 10.91 8.18 2.39
C SER A 44 9.40 8.39 2.42
N HIS A 45 8.73 8.32 1.27
CA HIS A 45 7.27 8.38 1.19
C HIS A 45 6.62 7.12 1.78
N LEU A 46 7.12 5.94 1.40
CA LEU A 46 6.72 4.63 1.88
C LEU A 46 6.80 4.55 3.41
N LEU A 47 7.93 4.95 4.00
CA LEU A 47 8.12 4.94 5.45
C LEU A 47 7.14 5.88 6.18
N LYS A 48 6.83 7.04 5.60
CA LYS A 48 5.83 7.97 6.15
C LYS A 48 4.44 7.37 6.14
N GLU A 49 4.04 6.73 5.05
CA GLU A 49 2.71 6.13 4.93
C GLU A 49 2.58 4.91 5.85
N VAL A 50 3.60 4.06 5.95
CA VAL A 50 3.64 2.96 6.93
C VAL A 50 3.50 3.49 8.36
N LYS A 51 4.24 4.55 8.72
CA LYS A 51 4.12 5.17 10.04
C LYS A 51 2.71 5.67 10.33
N LYS A 52 2.07 6.31 9.35
CA LYS A 52 0.69 6.77 9.49
C LYS A 52 -0.29 5.63 9.77
N GLN A 53 -0.14 4.49 9.08
CA GLN A 53 -0.99 3.31 9.33
C GLN A 53 -0.77 2.73 10.74
N LEU A 54 0.47 2.70 11.22
CA LEU A 54 0.80 2.31 12.59
C LEU A 54 0.14 3.23 13.61
N ASP A 55 0.26 4.55 13.41
CA ASP A 55 -0.30 5.56 14.32
C ASP A 55 -1.84 5.53 14.34
N MET A 56 -2.49 5.16 13.23
CA MET A 56 -3.95 4.98 13.14
C MET A 56 -4.47 3.67 13.74
N SER A 57 -3.59 2.72 14.01
CA SER A 57 -3.95 1.41 14.57
C SER A 57 -3.85 1.36 16.11
N THR A 58 -3.59 2.50 16.75
CA THR A 58 -3.48 2.69 18.21
C THR A 58 -4.70 3.46 18.71
#